data_AF-A0A350XD51-F1
#
_entry.id   AF-A0A350XD51-F1
#
_cell.length_a   1.000
_cell.length_b   1.000
_cell.length_c   1.000
_cell.angle_alpha   90.00
_cell.angle_beta   90.00
_cell.angle_gamma   90.00
#
_symmetry.space_group_name_H-M   'P 1'
#
loop_
_entity.id
_entity.type
_entity.pdbx_description
1 polymer ?
#
loop_
_entity_poly.entity_id
_entity_poly.type
_entity_poly.pdbx_seq_one_letter_code
_entity_poly.pdbx_strand_id
1 'polypeptide(L)' 'PPDSMGHSLLFLWGPEAQWNFTRWCQLGGLWSFIALHGAFGLIGFCLR' A
#
# COMPACT_ATOMS: atom_id res chain seq x y z
N PRO A 1 2.16 5.74 -6.38
CA PRO A 1 1.77 4.83 -7.49
C PRO A 1 1.59 5.64 -8.78
N PRO A 2 1.95 5.11 -9.96
CA PRO A 2 1.60 5.76 -11.23
C PRO A 2 0.09 5.82 -11.43
N ASP A 3 -0.40 6.82 -12.16
CA ASP A 3 -1.85 7.04 -12.40
C ASP A 3 -2.55 5.83 -13.03
N SER A 4 -1.81 5.06 -13.83
CA SER A 4 -2.27 3.79 -14.42
C SER A 4 -2.66 2.72 -13.39
N MET A 5 -2.25 2.86 -12.13
CA MET A 5 -2.64 1.94 -11.04
C MET A 5 -4.04 2.25 -10.49
N GLY A 6 -4.63 3.39 -10.86
CA GLY A 6 -5.91 3.86 -10.35
C GLY A 6 -5.97 3.83 -8.82
N HIS A 7 -7.03 3.23 -8.28
CA HIS A 7 -7.24 3.05 -6.85
C HIS A 7 -6.87 1.63 -6.35
N SER A 8 -5.95 0.94 -7.04
CA SER A 8 -5.47 -0.36 -6.57
C SER A 8 -4.88 -0.22 -5.16
N LEU A 9 -5.26 -1.15 -4.27
CA LEU A 9 -4.68 -1.23 -2.92
C LEU A 9 -3.19 -1.59 -2.96
N LEU A 10 -2.72 -2.17 -4.07
CA LEU A 10 -1.30 -2.43 -4.33
C LEU A 10 -0.69 -3.32 -3.23
N PHE A 11 -1.37 -4.41 -2.85
CA PHE A 11 -0.82 -5.37 -1.91
C PHE A 11 0.42 -6.08 -2.49
N LEU A 12 1.39 -6.42 -1.63
CA LEU A 12 2.60 -7.13 -2.05
C LEU A 12 2.28 -8.48 -2.73
N TRP A 13 1.27 -9.17 -2.23
CA TRP A 13 0.75 -10.43 -2.79
C TRP A 13 -0.31 -10.23 -3.87
N GLY A 14 -0.63 -8.98 -4.22
CA GLY A 14 -1.57 -8.65 -5.27
C GLY A 14 -1.03 -9.00 -6.67
N PRO A 15 -1.90 -9.03 -7.69
CA PRO A 15 -1.52 -9.36 -9.06
C PRO A 15 -0.49 -8.37 -9.66
N GLU A 16 -0.39 -7.17 -9.10
CA GLU A 16 0.53 -6.12 -9.56
C GLU A 16 1.98 -6.39 -9.16
N ALA A 17 2.21 -6.99 -7.97
CA ALA A 17 3.55 -7.21 -7.43
C ALA A 17 3.93 -8.70 -7.34
N GLN A 18 2.96 -9.60 -7.16
CA GLN A 18 3.15 -11.06 -7.14
C GLN A 18 4.30 -11.50 -6.24
N TRP A 19 4.33 -10.99 -5.00
CA TRP A 19 5.37 -11.25 -3.99
C TRP A 19 6.77 -10.71 -4.32
N ASN A 20 6.97 -10.05 -5.47
CA ASN A 20 8.23 -9.39 -5.78
C ASN A 20 8.31 -8.04 -5.06
N PHE A 21 9.06 -8.01 -3.95
CA PHE A 21 9.23 -6.81 -3.13
C PHE A 21 9.86 -5.64 -3.86
N THR A 22 10.92 -5.87 -4.66
CA THR A 22 11.58 -4.80 -5.42
C THR A 22 10.61 -4.17 -6.42
N ARG A 23 9.86 -5.00 -7.16
CA ARG A 23 8.83 -4.53 -8.09
C ARG A 23 7.72 -3.77 -7.36
N TRP A 24 7.28 -4.27 -6.21
CA TRP A 24 6.28 -3.60 -5.37
C TRP A 24 6.72 -2.19 -4.95
N CYS A 25 7.98 -2.03 -4.51
CA CYS A 25 8.56 -0.72 -4.20
C CYS A 25 8.59 0.20 -5.43
N GLN A 26 9.00 -0.32 -6.60
CA GLN A 26 9.04 0.44 -7.86
C GLN A 26 7.66 0.90 -8.34
N LEU A 27 6.62 0.07 -8.14
CA LEU A 27 5.23 0.43 -8.45
C LEU A 27 4.62 1.42 -7.45
N GLY A 28 5.36 1.78 -6.39
CA GLY A 28 4.92 2.71 -5.36
C GLY A 28 4.03 2.07 -4.29
N GLY A 29 4.16 0.76 -4.05
CA GLY A 29 3.40 0.04 -3.02
C GLY A 29 3.60 0.55 -1.59
N LEU A 30 4.75 1.18 -1.31
CA LEU A 30 4.98 1.85 -0.02
C LEU A 30 3.98 2.97 0.26
N TRP A 31 3.46 3.64 -0.78
CA TRP A 31 2.48 4.72 -0.61
C TRP A 31 1.18 4.21 -0.01
N SER A 32 0.58 3.17 -0.61
CA SER A 32 -0.66 2.59 -0.07
C SER A 32 -0.40 1.90 1.25
N PHE A 33 0.75 1.24 1.44
CA PHE A 33 1.13 0.63 2.70
C PHE A 33 1.12 1.63 3.86
N ILE A 34 1.84 2.74 3.72
CA ILE A 34 1.95 3.77 4.76
C ILE A 34 0.59 4.44 5.00
N ALA A 35 -0.14 4.79 3.93
CA ALA A 35 -1.45 5.44 4.06
C ALA A 35 -2.45 4.56 4.83
N LEU A 36 -2.51 3.27 4.51
CA LEU A 36 -3.48 2.34 5.06
C LEU A 36 -3.13 1.97 6.52
N HIS A 37 -1.85 1.68 6.79
CA HIS A 37 -1.39 1.45 8.18
C HIS A 37 -1.46 2.72 9.02
N GLY A 38 -1.19 3.89 8.46
CA GLY A 38 -1.32 5.18 9.12
C GLY A 38 -2.77 5.48 9.53
N ALA A 39 -3.74 5.22 8.64
CA ALA A 39 -5.16 5.35 8.94
C ALA A 39 -5.58 4.42 10.10
N PHE A 40 -5.20 3.14 10.05
CA PHE A 40 -5.46 2.21 11.16
C PHE A 40 -4.73 2.60 12.45
N GLY A 41 -3.52 3.16 12.35
CA GLY A 41 -2.77 3.69 13.49
C GLY A 41 -3.48 4.88 14.14
N LEU A 42 -4.03 5.80 13.35
CA LEU A 42 -4.83 6.92 13.86
C LEU A 42 -6.14 6.44 14.48
N ILE A 43 -6.81 5.46 13.88
CA ILE A 43 -8.00 4.83 14.49
C ILE A 43 -7.62 4.23 15.85
N GLY A 44 -6.53 3.45 15.91
CA GLY A 44 -6.02 2.88 17.15
C GLY A 44 -5.64 3.95 18.19
N PHE A 45 -5.14 5.10 17.74
CA PHE A 45 -4.84 6.23 18.62
C PHE A 45 -6.10 6.88 19.19
N CYS A 46 -7.15 7.07 18.39
CA CYS A 46 -8.43 7.59 18.87
C CYS A 46 -9.18 6.63 19.79
N LEU A 47 -8.89 5.32 19.67
CA LEU A 47 -9.45 4.28 20.54
C LEU A 47 -8.68 4.09 21.86
N ARG A 48 -7.47 4.65 21.96
CA ARG A 48 -6.64 4.61 23.18
C ARG A 48 -7.05 5.70 24.15
#